data_AF-R5BIN6-F1
#
_entry.id   AF-R5BIN6-F1
#
_cell.length_a   1.000
_cell.length_b   1.000
_cell.length_c   1.000
_cell.angle_alpha   90.00
_cell.angle_beta   90.00
_cell.angle_gamma   90.00
#
_symmetry.space_group_name_H-M   'P 1'
#
loop_
_entity.id
_entity.type
_entity.pdbx_description
1 polymer ?
#
loop_
_entity_poly.entity_id
_entity_poly.type
_entity_poly.pdbx_seq_one_letter_code
_entity_poly.pdbx_strand_id
1 'polypeptide(L)' 'MAADRKSQVGTGDRSERIRTYNYPQGRVTDHRINLTLYKLDAVLNGDLDELIQALIAADQAAKMQEADQNA' A
#
# COMPACT_ATOMS: atom_id res chain seq x y z
N MET A 1 6.89 5.35 -21.98
CA MET A 1 7.84 4.46 -21.27
C MET A 1 8.57 5.17 -20.12
N ALA A 2 9.44 6.15 -20.37
CA ALA A 2 10.16 6.84 -19.28
C ALA A 2 9.25 7.70 -18.39
N ALA A 3 8.27 8.40 -18.97
CA ALA A 3 7.31 9.23 -18.24
C ALA A 3 6.37 8.38 -17.35
N ASP A 4 5.83 7.29 -17.88
CA ASP A 4 4.91 6.39 -17.15
C ASP A 4 5.61 5.68 -15.99
N ARG A 5 6.89 5.33 -16.16
CA ARG A 5 7.70 4.78 -15.06
C ARG A 5 7.92 5.83 -13.97
N LYS A 6 8.19 7.08 -14.37
CA LYS A 6 8.41 8.17 -13.42
C LYS A 6 7.14 8.47 -12.61
N SER A 7 5.96 8.41 -13.21
CA SER A 7 4.70 8.59 -12.46
C SER A 7 4.41 7.45 -11.48
N GLN A 8 4.78 6.21 -11.80
CA GLN A 8 4.57 5.07 -10.91
C GLN A 8 5.56 4.99 -9.75
N VAL A 9 6.83 5.35 -9.98
CA VAL A 9 7.89 5.28 -8.97
C VAL A 9 7.97 6.56 -8.13
N GLY A 10 7.49 7.68 -8.68
CA GLY A 10 7.58 9.00 -8.06
C GLY A 10 8.97 9.61 -8.21
N THR A 11 9.32 10.47 -7.26
CA THR A 11 10.63 11.14 -7.18
C THR A 11 11.71 10.26 -6.56
N GLY A 12 11.30 9.18 -5.88
CA GLY A 12 12.18 8.32 -5.10
C GLY A 12 12.51 8.87 -3.71
N ASP A 13 11.86 9.96 -3.29
CA ASP A 13 12.01 10.48 -1.94
C ASP A 13 11.44 9.50 -0.90
N ARG A 14 12.05 9.49 0.29
CA ARG A 14 11.66 8.62 1.40
C ARG A 14 10.26 8.94 1.93
N SER A 15 9.79 10.18 1.76
CA SER A 15 8.43 10.58 2.13
C SER A 15 7.36 9.91 1.26
N GLU A 16 7.69 9.55 0.01
CA GLU A 16 6.77 8.95 -0.98
C GLU A 16 6.71 7.42 -0.90
N ARG A 17 7.34 6.81 0.12
CA ARG A 17 7.35 5.35 0.28
C ARG A 17 5.94 4.82 0.52
N ILE A 18 5.56 3.81 -0.26
CA ILE A 18 4.27 3.13 -0.06
C ILE A 18 4.26 2.20 1.15
N ARG A 19 5.42 1.70 1.58
CA ARG A 19 5.54 0.72 2.67
C ARG A 19 6.79 0.94 3.53
N THR A 20 6.74 0.46 4.76
CA THR A 20 7.89 0.37 5.66
C THR A 20 7.95 -1.02 6.30
N TYR A 21 9.07 -1.71 6.13
CA TYR A 21 9.37 -2.98 6.78
C TYR A 21 10.25 -2.71 8.00
N ASN A 22 9.79 -3.10 9.18
CA ASN A 22 10.48 -2.87 10.45
C ASN A 22 10.83 -4.22 11.09
N TYR A 23 12.08 -4.65 10.89
CA TYR A 23 12.60 -5.92 11.37
C TYR A 23 12.63 -6.02 12.91
N PRO A 24 13.13 -5.02 13.68
CA PRO A 24 13.13 -5.10 15.14
C PRO A 24 11.76 -5.34 15.77
N GLN A 25 10.69 -4.85 15.13
CA GLN A 25 9.30 -4.99 15.61
C GLN A 25 8.49 -6.02 14.81
N GLY A 26 9.10 -6.74 13.87
CA GLY A 26 8.46 -7.79 13.08
C GLY A 26 7.23 -7.34 12.30
N ARG A 27 7.17 -6.07 11.86
CA ARG A 27 5.97 -5.50 11.22
C ARG A 27 6.22 -4.89 9.85
N VAL A 28 5.17 -4.89 9.04
CA VAL A 28 5.08 -4.13 7.80
C VAL A 28 3.94 -3.11 7.93
N THR A 29 4.20 -1.88 7.52
CA THR A 29 3.19 -0.81 7.44
C THR A 29 3.03 -0.38 5.99
N ASP A 30 1.81 -0.39 5.47
CA ASP A 30 1.45 0.18 4.16
C ASP A 30 0.83 1.55 4.36
N HIS A 31 1.50 2.59 3.88
CA HIS A 31 1.15 3.99 4.10
C HIS A 31 0.01 4.48 3.20
N ARG A 32 -0.36 3.72 2.16
CA ARG A 32 -1.48 4.09 1.27
C ARG A 32 -2.82 4.06 2.00
N ILE A 33 -2.95 3.14 2.97
CA ILE A 33 -4.17 2.91 3.75
C ILE A 33 -3.92 2.92 5.26
N ASN A 34 -2.69 3.26 5.68
CA ASN A 34 -2.23 3.22 7.08
C ASN A 34 -2.43 1.85 7.79
N LEU A 35 -2.35 0.75 7.04
CA LEU A 35 -2.44 -0.61 7.57
C LEU A 35 -1.10 -1.06 8.14
N THR A 36 -1.11 -1.65 9.33
CA THR A 36 0.09 -2.27 9.93
C THR A 36 -0.17 -3.73 10.26
N LEU A 37 0.68 -4.63 9.78
CA LEU A 37 0.64 -6.07 10.02
C LEU A 37 1.87 -6.50 10.81
N TYR A 38 1.68 -7.23 11.91
CA TYR A 38 2.75 -7.77 12.77
C TYR A 38 3.17 -9.19 12.34
N LYS A 39 3.31 -9.39 11.02
CA LYS A 39 3.65 -10.69 10.43
C LYS A 39 4.69 -10.55 9.33
N LEU A 40 5.75 -9.78 9.59
CA LEU A 40 6.79 -9.46 8.62
C LEU A 40 7.36 -10.70 7.93
N ASP A 41 7.70 -11.74 8.67
CA ASP A 41 8.29 -12.95 8.10
C ASP A 41 7.33 -13.68 7.15
N ALA A 42 6.05 -13.78 7.50
CA ALA A 42 5.04 -14.37 6.64
C ALA A 42 4.89 -13.58 5.33
N VAL A 43 4.83 -12.25 5.44
CA VAL A 43 4.75 -11.34 4.29
C VAL A 43 5.97 -11.48 3.38
N LEU A 44 7.18 -11.57 3.96
CA LEU A 44 8.42 -11.78 3.20
C LEU A 44 8.49 -13.18 2.56
N ASN A 45 7.84 -14.17 3.16
CA ASN A 45 7.71 -15.52 2.61
C ASN A 45 6.58 -15.67 1.57
N GLY A 46 5.86 -14.59 1.26
CA GLY A 46 4.87 -14.55 0.18
C GLY A 46 3.41 -14.58 0.64
N ASP A 47 3.11 -14.61 1.94
CA ASP A 47 1.74 -14.44 2.47
C ASP A 47 1.31 -12.96 2.35
N LEU A 48 0.94 -12.57 1.13
CA LEU A 48 0.55 -11.20 0.76
C LEU A 48 -0.95 -11.00 0.66
N ASP A 49 -1.76 -12.06 0.74
CA ASP A 49 -3.19 -12.02 0.44
C ASP A 49 -3.93 -11.00 1.32
N GLU A 50 -3.68 -11.01 2.62
CA GLU A 50 -4.28 -10.05 3.56
C GLU A 50 -3.97 -8.60 3.18
N LEU A 51 -2.72 -8.32 2.79
CA LEU A 51 -2.28 -6.97 2.43
C LEU A 51 -2.91 -6.52 1.09
N ILE A 52 -2.98 -7.43 0.11
CA ILE A 52 -3.57 -7.14 -1.20
C ILE A 52 -5.08 -6.92 -1.08
N GLN A 53 -5.79 -7.79 -0.36
CA GLN A 53 -7.23 -7.66 -0.18
C GLN A 53 -7.60 -6.37 0.53
N ALA A 54 -6.86 -5.98 1.57
CA ALA A 54 -7.08 -4.71 2.26
C ALA A 54 -6.91 -3.49 1.34
N LEU A 55 -5.91 -3.51 0.44
CA LEU A 55 -5.70 -2.45 -0.54
C LEU A 55 -6.81 -2.39 -1.59
N ILE A 56 -7.26 -3.54 -2.08
CA ILE A 56 -8.37 -3.62 -3.04
C ILE A 56 -9.65 -3.08 -2.42
N ALA A 57 -9.97 -3.50 -1.20
CA ALA A 57 -11.16 -3.02 -0.49
C ALA A 57 -11.13 -1.50 -0.28
N ALA A 58 -9.98 -0.95 0.09
CA ALA A 58 -9.81 0.49 0.26
C ALA A 58 -9.98 1.26 -1.07
N ASP A 59 -9.41 0.76 -2.17
CA ASP A 59 -9.58 1.37 -3.50
C ASP A 59 -11.04 1.32 -3.98
N GLN A 60 -11.73 0.20 -3.78
CA GLN A 60 -13.14 0.06 -4.10
C GLN A 60 -14.01 1.03 -3.29
N ALA A 61 -13.75 1.15 -1.98
CA ALA A 61 -14.47 2.08 -1.11
C ALA A 61 -14.25 3.53 -1.54
N ALA A 62 -13.01 3.93 -1.88
CA ALA A 62 -12.70 5.26 -2.37
C ALA A 62 -13.46 5.58 -3.67
N LYS A 63 -13.47 4.63 -4.62
CA LYS A 63 -14.21 4.79 -5.90
C LYS A 63 -15.72 4.92 -5.72
N MET A 64 -16.31 4.17 -4.78
CA MET A 64 -17.74 4.31 -4.46
C MET A 64 -18.04 5.68 -3.88
N GLN A 65 -17.21 6.16 -2.94
CA GLN A 65 -17.37 7.50 -2.36
C GLN A 65 -17.23 8.62 -3.40
N GLU A 66 -16.28 8.50 -4.32
CA GLU A 66 -16.14 9.47 -5.42
C GLU A 66 -17.34 9.42 -6.37
N ALA A 67 -17.90 8.24 -6.65
CA ALA A 67 -19.10 8.12 -7.48
C ALA A 67 -20.31 8.77 -6.81
N ASP A 68 -20.49 8.57 -5.49
CA ASP A 68 -21.57 9.18 -4.71
C ASP A 68 -21.44 10.70 -4.58
N GLN A 69 -20.21 11.24 -4.53
CA GLN A 69 -19.96 12.69 -4.45
C GLN A 69 -20.18 13.43 -5.79
N ASN A 70 -20.10 12.70 -6.90
CA ASN A 70 -20.26 13.25 -8.25
C ASN A 70 -21.69 13.09 -8.81
N ALA A 71 -22.60 12.50 -8.02
CA ALA A 71 -24.02 12.34 -8.33
C ALA A 71 -24.87 13.43 -7.67
#